data_AF-A0A804J5Z0-F1
#
_entry.id   AF-A0A804J5Z0-F1
#
_cell.length_a   1.000
_cell.length_b   1.000
_cell.length_c   1.000
_cell.angle_alpha   90.00
_cell.angle_beta   90.00
_cell.angle_gamma   90.00
#
_symmetry.space_group_name_H-M   'P 1'
#
loop_
_entity.id
_entity.type
_entity.pdbx_description
1 polymer ?
#
loop_
_entity_poly.entity_id
_entity_poly.type
_entity_poly.pdbx_seq_one_letter_code
_entity_poly.pdbx_strand_id
1 'polypeptide(L)'
;MWDSRLFNYGSWEVLRFLLSNARWWLEEYKFDGFRFDGVTSMMYTHHGLAVSFTGNYSEYFGYATDVDAVAFLMLVNDMIHGLYPEAVTIGEDVSGMPTFCIPVQDGGVGFEYRLHMAIPDKWIEMMKLKDEDWKMGEIVHNLTNRRWLEKCVAYAESHDQALVGDKTIAFWLMDKDMYDFMALNRPATPRIDRGIALHKMIRLVTMGLGGEGYLNFMGNEFGHPEWIDFPRGDQHLPNGAVIPGNNYSYDKCRRMFDLGDADYLRYRGMHEFDQAMQHLEEQYGFMTSEHQYISRKDEGDKMIIFERGNLVFVFNFHWSNSYFNYQVGCLKPGKFKVVLDSDDKLFGGFNRIDHTAEYFSTEGLFDNRPRSFLVFAPSRTAVVYALSED
;
A
#
# COMPACT_ATOMS: atom_id res chain seq x y z
N MET A 1 -21.66 7.55 -11.58
CA MET A 1 -22.58 6.43 -11.29
C MET A 1 -22.38 5.38 -12.36
N TRP A 2 -22.38 4.09 -12.01
CA TRP A 2 -21.89 2.99 -12.86
C TRP A 2 -22.84 2.52 -13.98
N ASP A 3 -23.92 3.24 -14.28
CA ASP A 3 -24.92 2.86 -15.31
C ASP A 3 -25.24 1.36 -15.33
N SER A 4 -25.50 0.81 -14.14
CA SER A 4 -25.54 -0.63 -13.87
C SER A 4 -26.85 -1.04 -13.20
N ARG A 5 -27.16 -2.33 -13.28
CA ARG A 5 -28.28 -2.95 -12.54
C ARG A 5 -27.82 -3.38 -11.16
N LEU A 6 -28.72 -3.33 -10.18
CA LEU A 6 -28.49 -3.81 -8.81
C LEU A 6 -29.21 -5.14 -8.60
N PHE A 7 -28.54 -6.07 -7.92
CA PHE A 7 -29.14 -7.36 -7.54
C PHE A 7 -30.18 -7.17 -6.43
N ASN A 8 -31.21 -8.03 -6.43
CA ASN A 8 -32.11 -8.19 -5.30
C ASN A 8 -31.62 -9.36 -4.44
N TYR A 9 -30.82 -9.06 -3.41
CA TYR A 9 -30.17 -10.07 -2.58
C TYR A 9 -31.15 -10.87 -1.70
N GLY A 10 -32.36 -10.35 -1.44
CA GLY A 10 -33.42 -11.09 -0.75
C GLY A 10 -34.11 -12.17 -1.59
N SER A 11 -33.82 -12.24 -2.90
CA SER A 11 -34.38 -13.26 -3.80
C SER A 11 -33.62 -14.58 -3.70
N TRP A 12 -34.34 -15.66 -3.43
CA TRP A 12 -33.75 -17.00 -3.26
C TRP A 12 -32.93 -17.47 -4.47
N GLU A 13 -33.40 -17.22 -5.69
CA GLU A 13 -32.68 -17.62 -6.90
C GLU A 13 -31.48 -16.72 -7.21
N VAL A 14 -31.47 -15.48 -6.72
CA VAL A 14 -30.28 -14.62 -6.76
C VAL A 14 -29.22 -15.15 -5.79
N LEU A 15 -29.61 -15.53 -4.57
CA LEU A 15 -28.70 -16.19 -3.62
C LEU A 15 -28.12 -17.48 -4.21
N ARG A 16 -28.96 -18.35 -4.77
CA ARG A 16 -28.50 -19.58 -5.44
C ARG A 16 -27.49 -19.26 -6.52
N PHE A 17 -27.78 -18.29 -7.39
CA PHE A 17 -26.91 -17.89 -8.49
C PHE A 17 -25.55 -17.41 -7.99
N LEU A 18 -25.51 -16.47 -7.04
CA LEU A 18 -24.26 -15.86 -6.56
C LEU A 18 -23.43 -16.81 -5.70
N LEU A 19 -24.05 -17.58 -4.79
CA LEU A 19 -23.34 -18.58 -3.99
C LEU A 19 -22.78 -19.69 -4.87
N SER A 20 -23.56 -20.17 -5.85
CA SER A 20 -23.05 -21.17 -6.81
C SER A 20 -21.95 -20.60 -7.67
N ASN A 21 -21.97 -19.30 -8.00
CA ASN A 21 -20.90 -18.65 -8.75
C ASN A 21 -19.58 -18.59 -7.96
N ALA A 22 -19.64 -18.22 -6.68
CA ALA A 22 -18.45 -18.25 -5.81
C ALA A 22 -17.85 -19.67 -5.74
N ARG A 23 -18.70 -20.68 -5.50
CA ARG A 23 -18.25 -22.08 -5.49
C ARG A 23 -17.69 -22.54 -6.84
N TRP A 24 -18.33 -22.17 -7.94
CA TRP A 24 -17.90 -22.54 -9.29
C TRP A 24 -16.47 -22.09 -9.60
N TRP A 25 -16.11 -20.85 -9.23
CA TRP A 25 -14.74 -20.35 -9.42
C TRP A 25 -13.70 -21.11 -8.57
N LEU A 26 -14.03 -21.47 -7.32
CA LEU A 26 -13.15 -22.28 -6.48
C LEU A 26 -13.02 -23.72 -7.01
N GLU A 27 -14.12 -24.35 -7.44
CA GLU A 27 -14.12 -25.75 -7.87
C GLU A 27 -13.51 -25.94 -9.26
N GLU A 28 -13.91 -25.16 -10.24
CA GLU A 28 -13.55 -25.41 -11.64
C GLU A 28 -12.23 -24.74 -12.02
N TYR A 29 -11.99 -23.52 -11.51
CA TYR A 29 -10.81 -22.73 -11.85
C TYR A 29 -9.74 -22.74 -10.78
N LYS A 30 -10.03 -23.36 -9.62
CA LYS A 30 -9.07 -23.55 -8.53
C LYS A 30 -8.48 -22.22 -8.03
N PHE A 31 -9.30 -21.18 -7.99
CA PHE A 31 -8.92 -19.95 -7.28
C PHE A 31 -8.76 -20.24 -5.78
N ASP A 32 -7.79 -19.60 -5.15
CA ASP A 32 -7.52 -19.71 -3.70
C ASP A 32 -8.30 -18.68 -2.87
N GLY A 33 -9.29 -18.02 -3.47
CA GLY A 33 -10.03 -16.96 -2.81
C GLY A 33 -10.56 -15.89 -3.75
N PHE A 34 -11.05 -14.79 -3.18
CA PHE A 34 -11.70 -13.71 -3.90
C PHE A 34 -11.38 -12.35 -3.32
N ARG A 35 -11.36 -11.35 -4.20
CA ARG A 35 -11.64 -9.97 -3.83
C ARG A 35 -13.07 -9.64 -4.26
N PHE A 36 -13.89 -9.18 -3.32
CA PHE A 36 -15.23 -8.68 -3.59
C PHE A 36 -15.14 -7.18 -3.83
N ASP A 37 -15.48 -6.75 -5.05
CA ASP A 37 -15.39 -5.35 -5.48
C ASP A 37 -16.67 -4.58 -5.16
N GLY A 38 -16.53 -3.29 -4.88
CA GLY A 38 -17.66 -2.39 -4.64
C GLY A 38 -18.51 -2.76 -3.42
N VAL A 39 -17.92 -3.34 -2.36
CA VAL A 39 -18.68 -3.80 -1.19
C VAL A 39 -19.38 -2.64 -0.46
N THR A 40 -18.78 -1.45 -0.44
CA THR A 40 -19.47 -0.23 0.03
C THR A 40 -20.77 0.03 -0.73
N SER A 41 -20.80 -0.22 -2.04
CA SER A 41 -22.01 -0.06 -2.85
C SER A 41 -23.09 -1.08 -2.48
N MET A 42 -22.68 -2.28 -2.07
CA MET A 42 -23.60 -3.32 -1.62
C MET A 42 -24.20 -3.01 -0.24
N MET A 43 -23.37 -2.61 0.73
CA MET A 43 -23.79 -2.52 2.14
C MET A 43 -24.70 -1.33 2.46
N TYR A 44 -24.76 -0.31 1.60
CA TYR A 44 -25.56 0.88 1.83
C TYR A 44 -26.47 1.20 0.65
N THR A 45 -27.71 1.55 0.93
CA THR A 45 -28.73 1.97 -0.06
C THR A 45 -28.36 3.25 -0.81
N HIS A 46 -27.53 4.11 -0.23
CA HIS A 46 -26.94 5.27 -0.91
C HIS A 46 -25.63 4.94 -1.64
N HIS A 47 -25.16 3.69 -1.58
CA HIS A 47 -23.98 3.17 -2.26
C HIS A 47 -22.66 3.90 -1.94
N GLY A 48 -22.58 4.56 -0.78
CA GLY A 48 -21.47 5.46 -0.43
C GLY A 48 -21.39 6.75 -1.28
N LEU A 49 -22.34 7.01 -2.17
CA LEU A 49 -22.30 8.16 -3.08
C LEU A 49 -22.66 9.45 -2.37
N ALA A 50 -21.80 10.46 -2.49
CA ALA A 50 -21.95 11.77 -1.84
C ALA A 50 -22.16 11.68 -0.31
N VAL A 51 -21.64 10.61 0.30
CA VAL A 51 -21.63 10.38 1.74
C VAL A 51 -20.18 10.36 2.20
N SER A 52 -19.93 10.98 3.36
CA SER A 52 -18.65 10.91 4.05
C SER A 52 -18.81 10.05 5.29
N PHE A 53 -17.85 9.16 5.54
CA PHE A 53 -17.80 8.32 6.73
C PHE A 53 -16.82 8.95 7.72
N THR A 54 -17.34 9.52 8.81
CA THR A 54 -16.55 10.19 9.84
C THR A 54 -16.04 9.22 10.91
N GLY A 55 -16.56 8.00 10.92
CA GLY A 55 -16.32 7.02 11.99
C GLY A 55 -17.42 7.01 13.05
N ASN A 56 -18.49 7.81 12.89
CA ASN A 56 -19.65 7.74 13.75
C ASN A 56 -20.48 6.48 13.43
N TYR A 57 -20.78 5.68 14.45
CA TYR A 57 -21.38 4.36 14.28
C TYR A 57 -22.79 4.41 13.68
N SER A 58 -23.49 5.54 13.81
CA SER A 58 -24.79 5.75 13.16
C SER A 58 -24.73 5.81 11.63
N GLU A 59 -23.56 6.06 11.05
CA GLU A 59 -23.35 6.07 9.60
C GLU A 59 -23.29 4.65 9.02
N TYR A 60 -22.88 3.69 9.84
CA TYR A 60 -22.70 2.28 9.45
C TYR A 60 -23.93 1.43 9.77
N PHE A 61 -24.58 1.70 10.90
CA PHE A 61 -25.70 0.94 11.43
C PHE A 61 -26.95 1.80 11.50
N GLY A 62 -27.83 1.65 10.50
CA GLY A 62 -29.10 2.36 10.45
C GLY A 62 -29.97 1.90 9.30
N TYR A 63 -31.05 2.63 9.01
CA TYR A 63 -31.95 2.32 7.90
C TYR A 63 -31.29 2.40 6.52
N ALA A 64 -30.13 3.05 6.42
CA ALA A 64 -29.36 3.12 5.18
C ALA A 64 -28.61 1.81 4.87
N THR A 65 -28.36 0.97 5.88
CA THR A 65 -27.67 -0.32 5.74
C THR A 65 -28.58 -1.31 5.01
N ASP A 66 -28.10 -1.88 3.91
CA ASP A 66 -28.82 -2.91 3.16
C ASP A 66 -28.61 -4.27 3.82
N VAL A 67 -29.60 -4.70 4.61
CA VAL A 67 -29.54 -5.95 5.38
C VAL A 67 -29.52 -7.18 4.46
N ASP A 68 -30.19 -7.14 3.31
CA ASP A 68 -30.21 -8.27 2.38
C ASP A 68 -28.82 -8.49 1.77
N ALA A 69 -28.15 -7.38 1.40
CA ALA A 69 -26.78 -7.43 0.90
C ALA A 69 -25.78 -7.91 1.97
N VAL A 70 -25.86 -7.39 3.19
CA VAL A 70 -24.99 -7.82 4.30
C VAL A 70 -25.22 -9.30 4.64
N ALA A 71 -26.48 -9.76 4.67
CA ALA A 71 -26.79 -11.17 4.89
C ALA A 71 -26.22 -12.07 3.77
N PHE A 72 -26.29 -11.65 2.51
CA PHE A 72 -25.62 -12.35 1.41
C PHE A 72 -24.11 -12.44 1.62
N LEU A 73 -23.45 -11.34 2.01
CA LEU A 73 -22.01 -11.31 2.27
C LEU A 73 -21.61 -12.26 3.41
N MET A 74 -22.40 -12.31 4.49
CA MET A 74 -22.20 -13.27 5.57
C MET A 74 -22.35 -14.71 5.08
N LEU A 75 -23.41 -15.01 4.30
CA LEU A 75 -23.65 -16.35 3.77
C LEU A 75 -22.53 -16.82 2.83
N VAL A 76 -22.03 -15.95 1.94
CA VAL A 76 -20.98 -16.34 1.00
C VAL A 76 -19.65 -16.56 1.70
N ASN A 77 -19.28 -15.73 2.69
CA ASN A 77 -18.07 -15.92 3.48
C ASN A 77 -18.16 -17.21 4.33
N ASP A 78 -19.26 -17.44 5.05
CA ASP A 78 -19.45 -18.68 5.83
C ASP A 78 -19.38 -19.93 4.94
N MET A 79 -20.00 -19.89 3.75
CA MET A 79 -19.93 -20.99 2.78
C MET A 79 -18.51 -21.21 2.26
N ILE A 80 -17.79 -20.14 1.86
CA ILE A 80 -16.42 -20.23 1.34
C ILE A 80 -15.52 -20.87 2.40
N HIS A 81 -15.54 -20.37 3.63
CA HIS A 81 -14.65 -20.85 4.70
C HIS A 81 -15.03 -22.20 5.26
N GLY A 82 -16.33 -22.54 5.24
CA GLY A 82 -16.81 -23.86 5.61
C GLY A 82 -16.41 -24.96 4.62
N LEU A 83 -16.33 -24.63 3.33
CA LEU A 83 -15.97 -25.59 2.27
C LEU A 83 -14.48 -25.57 1.92
N TYR A 84 -13.82 -24.42 2.02
CA TYR A 84 -12.43 -24.17 1.65
C TYR A 84 -11.75 -23.34 2.74
N PRO A 85 -11.31 -23.96 3.85
CA PRO A 85 -10.80 -23.23 5.02
C PRO A 85 -9.53 -22.40 4.78
N GLU A 86 -8.81 -22.66 3.69
CA GLU A 86 -7.61 -21.92 3.30
C GLU A 86 -7.92 -20.76 2.34
N ALA A 87 -9.15 -20.66 1.86
CA ALA A 87 -9.54 -19.61 0.92
C ALA A 87 -9.50 -18.24 1.60
N VAL A 88 -9.03 -17.21 0.88
CA VAL A 88 -8.96 -15.84 1.38
C VAL A 88 -10.00 -14.97 0.72
N THR A 89 -10.85 -14.30 1.50
CA THR A 89 -11.75 -13.26 1.00
C THR A 89 -11.30 -11.87 1.43
N ILE A 90 -11.25 -10.97 0.45
CA ILE A 90 -10.84 -9.57 0.62
C ILE A 90 -12.00 -8.68 0.20
N GLY A 91 -12.45 -7.77 1.06
CA GLY A 91 -13.48 -6.80 0.70
C GLY A 91 -12.91 -5.44 0.30
N GLU A 92 -13.36 -4.94 -0.84
CA GLU A 92 -13.17 -3.53 -1.24
C GLU A 92 -14.28 -2.68 -0.60
N ASP A 93 -14.00 -2.23 0.63
CA ASP A 93 -14.87 -1.31 1.37
C ASP A 93 -14.12 -0.02 1.73
N VAL A 94 -14.54 1.11 1.15
CA VAL A 94 -14.01 2.44 1.47
C VAL A 94 -14.65 3.02 2.74
N SER A 95 -15.83 2.54 3.15
CA SER A 95 -16.56 3.12 4.30
C SER A 95 -15.84 2.89 5.62
N GLY A 96 -15.25 1.71 5.82
CA GLY A 96 -14.70 1.32 7.11
C GLY A 96 -15.69 0.73 8.07
N MET A 97 -16.64 -0.06 7.55
CA MET A 97 -17.64 -0.75 8.36
C MET A 97 -16.98 -1.54 9.50
N PRO A 98 -17.38 -1.31 10.76
CA PRO A 98 -16.91 -2.14 11.88
C PRO A 98 -17.30 -3.61 11.71
N THR A 99 -16.50 -4.51 12.28
CA THR A 99 -16.76 -5.97 12.28
C THR A 99 -16.81 -6.59 10.89
N PHE A 100 -16.23 -5.91 9.90
CA PHE A 100 -16.23 -6.35 8.51
C PHE A 100 -15.30 -7.57 8.34
N CYS A 101 -14.13 -7.52 8.98
CA CYS A 101 -13.16 -8.61 8.97
C CYS A 101 -13.24 -9.53 10.20
N ILE A 102 -14.42 -9.63 10.83
CA ILE A 102 -14.67 -10.51 11.99
C ILE A 102 -15.45 -11.74 11.51
N PRO A 103 -15.18 -12.95 12.04
CA PRO A 103 -15.90 -14.15 11.63
C PRO A 103 -17.42 -14.04 11.78
N VAL A 104 -18.16 -14.71 10.89
CA VAL A 104 -19.63 -14.71 10.89
C VAL A 104 -20.20 -15.25 12.21
N GLN A 105 -19.57 -16.26 12.80
CA GLN A 105 -20.00 -16.85 14.07
C GLN A 105 -19.90 -15.88 15.26
N ASP A 106 -19.02 -14.89 15.17
CA ASP A 106 -18.85 -13.84 16.18
C ASP A 106 -19.70 -12.59 15.88
N GLY A 107 -20.54 -12.65 14.83
CA GLY A 107 -21.42 -11.57 14.41
C GLY A 107 -20.82 -10.58 13.41
N GLY A 108 -19.66 -10.90 12.80
CA GLY A 108 -19.07 -10.10 11.73
C GLY A 108 -19.56 -10.47 10.32
N VAL A 109 -19.04 -9.77 9.31
CA VAL A 109 -19.38 -10.03 7.90
C VAL A 109 -18.59 -11.23 7.33
N GLY A 110 -17.46 -11.59 7.94
CA GLY A 110 -16.71 -12.80 7.63
C GLY A 110 -15.59 -12.65 6.61
N PHE A 111 -15.18 -11.44 6.23
CA PHE A 111 -14.00 -11.27 5.38
C PHE A 111 -12.69 -11.51 6.16
N GLU A 112 -11.64 -12.01 5.52
CA GLU A 112 -10.32 -12.11 6.18
C GLU A 112 -9.63 -10.74 6.18
N TYR A 113 -9.71 -10.03 5.06
CA TYR A 113 -9.05 -8.75 4.89
C TYR A 113 -9.98 -7.71 4.29
N ARG A 114 -9.63 -6.46 4.54
CA ARG A 114 -10.13 -5.32 3.74
C ARG A 114 -8.98 -4.57 3.10
N LEU A 115 -9.25 -3.87 2.01
CA LEU A 115 -8.30 -2.95 1.42
C LEU A 115 -8.16 -1.68 2.28
N HIS A 116 -6.93 -1.25 2.58
CA HIS A 116 -6.68 0.03 3.27
C HIS A 116 -6.66 1.19 2.28
N MET A 117 -7.85 1.53 1.77
CA MET A 117 -8.03 2.43 0.64
C MET A 117 -7.63 3.89 0.91
N ALA A 118 -7.47 4.28 2.18
CA ALA A 118 -7.09 5.64 2.55
C ALA A 118 -5.59 5.95 2.33
N ILE A 119 -4.74 4.93 2.11
CA ILE A 119 -3.29 5.10 1.95
C ILE A 119 -2.95 5.80 0.62
N PRO A 120 -3.41 5.32 -0.56
CA PRO A 120 -3.09 5.98 -1.83
C PRO A 120 -3.55 7.43 -1.90
N ASP A 121 -4.73 7.73 -1.37
CA ASP A 121 -5.26 9.10 -1.34
C ASP A 121 -4.34 10.04 -0.56
N LYS A 122 -3.78 9.55 0.55
CA LYS A 122 -2.83 10.34 1.35
C LYS A 122 -1.54 10.59 0.59
N TRP A 123 -1.02 9.60 -0.13
CA TRP A 123 0.17 9.81 -0.96
C TRP A 123 -0.08 10.82 -2.08
N ILE A 124 -1.23 10.76 -2.75
CA ILE A 124 -1.61 11.75 -3.77
C ILE A 124 -1.73 13.16 -3.18
N GLU A 125 -2.37 13.30 -2.01
CA GLU A 125 -2.44 14.57 -1.28
C GLU A 125 -1.03 15.13 -1.03
N MET A 126 -0.12 14.29 -0.55
CA MET A 126 1.26 14.66 -0.24
C MET A 126 2.09 15.02 -1.47
N MET A 127 1.89 14.33 -2.60
CA MET A 127 2.58 14.64 -3.86
C MET A 127 2.23 16.02 -4.43
N LYS A 128 1.11 16.60 -4.01
CA LYS A 128 0.72 17.98 -4.38
C LYS A 128 1.41 19.04 -3.52
N LEU A 129 2.02 18.63 -2.40
CA LEU A 129 2.75 19.50 -1.48
C LEU A 129 4.25 19.47 -1.80
N LYS A 130 4.99 20.41 -1.19
CA LYS A 130 6.45 20.37 -1.20
C LYS A 130 6.95 19.43 -0.10
N ASP A 131 8.12 18.83 -0.29
CA ASP A 131 8.72 17.88 0.65
C ASP A 131 8.88 18.48 2.06
N GLU A 132 9.12 19.78 2.17
CA GLU A 132 9.30 20.48 3.45
C GLU A 132 8.03 20.47 4.32
N ASP A 133 6.88 20.46 3.64
CA ASP A 133 5.55 20.56 4.25
C ASP A 133 4.97 19.17 4.58
N TRP A 134 5.67 18.09 4.24
CA TRP A 134 5.26 16.73 4.57
C TRP A 134 5.32 16.52 6.08
N LYS A 135 4.18 16.15 6.66
CA LYS A 135 4.08 15.90 8.10
C LYS A 135 4.23 14.42 8.42
N MET A 136 5.28 14.05 9.14
CA MET A 136 5.60 12.68 9.50
C MET A 136 4.50 12.05 10.35
N GLY A 137 3.89 12.85 11.25
CA GLY A 137 2.78 12.41 12.07
C GLY A 137 1.52 12.09 11.28
N GLU A 138 1.25 12.80 10.17
CA GLU A 138 0.10 12.51 9.30
C GLU A 138 0.32 11.23 8.47
N ILE A 139 1.55 11.00 7.99
CA ILE A 139 1.93 9.74 7.31
C ILE A 139 1.70 8.57 8.25
N VAL A 140 2.32 8.61 9.44
CA VAL A 140 2.21 7.53 10.43
C VAL A 140 0.76 7.34 10.84
N HIS A 141 0.01 8.42 11.09
CA HIS A 141 -1.40 8.31 11.46
C HIS A 141 -2.21 7.62 10.37
N ASN A 142 -2.09 8.02 9.10
CA ASN A 142 -2.85 7.39 8.01
C ASN A 142 -2.50 5.90 7.84
N LEU A 143 -1.22 5.53 7.91
CA LEU A 143 -0.77 4.13 7.79
C LEU A 143 -1.24 3.25 8.95
N THR A 144 -1.38 3.81 10.16
CA THR A 144 -1.69 3.07 11.39
C THR A 144 -3.14 3.21 11.86
N ASN A 145 -3.91 4.15 11.32
CA ASN A 145 -5.30 4.40 11.68
C ASN A 145 -6.22 3.32 11.06
N ARG A 146 -6.18 2.13 11.65
CA ARG A 146 -6.99 0.97 11.31
C ARG A 146 -7.56 0.32 12.56
N ARG A 147 -8.59 -0.51 12.37
CA ARG A 147 -9.26 -1.20 13.48
C ARG A 147 -8.37 -2.32 13.99
N TRP A 148 -8.18 -2.38 15.30
CA TRP A 148 -7.47 -3.49 15.93
C TRP A 148 -8.27 -4.79 15.76
N LEU A 149 -7.59 -5.91 15.49
CA LEU A 149 -8.13 -7.23 15.13
C LEU A 149 -8.77 -7.39 13.74
N GLU A 150 -8.89 -6.34 12.94
CA GLU A 150 -9.36 -6.43 11.56
C GLU A 150 -8.16 -6.26 10.61
N LYS A 151 -7.82 -7.31 9.86
CA LYS A 151 -6.63 -7.31 9.00
C LYS A 151 -6.86 -6.44 7.77
N CYS A 152 -5.83 -5.69 7.38
CA CYS A 152 -5.85 -4.82 6.21
C CYS A 152 -4.76 -5.20 5.21
N VAL A 153 -5.10 -5.16 3.92
CA VAL A 153 -4.11 -5.18 2.82
C VAL A 153 -3.76 -3.74 2.46
N ALA A 154 -2.50 -3.38 2.62
CA ALA A 154 -1.96 -2.05 2.33
C ALA A 154 -1.30 -1.99 0.95
N TYR A 155 -1.41 -0.84 0.30
CA TYR A 155 -0.82 -0.57 -1.00
C TYR A 155 -0.61 0.93 -1.15
N ALA A 156 0.49 1.32 -1.81
CA ALA A 156 0.84 2.73 -1.96
C ALA A 156 0.06 3.40 -3.08
N GLU A 157 -0.24 2.66 -4.14
CA GLU A 157 -1.02 3.08 -5.31
C GLU A 157 -1.74 1.85 -5.88
N SER A 158 -2.86 2.06 -6.57
CA SER A 158 -3.68 0.98 -7.10
C SER A 158 -3.91 1.11 -8.60
N HIS A 159 -4.70 0.19 -9.13
CA HIS A 159 -5.20 0.25 -10.50
C HIS A 159 -6.01 1.52 -10.79
N ASP A 160 -6.73 2.09 -9.81
CA ASP A 160 -7.50 3.32 -10.02
C ASP A 160 -6.60 4.52 -10.29
N GLN A 161 -5.51 4.68 -9.53
CA GLN A 161 -4.51 5.72 -9.77
C GLN A 161 -3.68 5.47 -11.04
N ALA A 162 -3.63 4.22 -11.50
CA ALA A 162 -3.01 3.91 -12.77
C ALA A 162 -3.90 4.30 -13.96
N LEU A 163 -5.21 4.54 -13.80
CA LEU A 163 -6.11 4.88 -14.91
C LEU A 163 -6.01 6.35 -15.34
N VAL A 164 -6.54 6.63 -16.54
CA VAL A 164 -6.61 7.99 -17.11
C VAL A 164 -7.38 8.94 -16.17
N GLY A 165 -6.74 10.06 -15.86
CA GLY A 165 -7.28 11.06 -14.93
C GLY A 165 -6.47 11.21 -13.64
N ASP A 166 -5.58 10.25 -13.35
CA ASP A 166 -4.55 10.37 -12.31
C ASP A 166 -3.17 10.00 -12.87
N LYS A 167 -2.14 9.97 -12.02
CA LYS A 167 -0.76 9.60 -12.33
C LYS A 167 -0.27 8.55 -11.36
N THR A 168 0.60 7.64 -11.82
CA THR A 168 1.36 6.75 -10.94
C THR A 168 2.25 7.57 -9.99
N ILE A 169 2.63 7.00 -8.85
CA ILE A 169 3.57 7.63 -7.90
C ILE A 169 4.87 8.02 -8.62
N ALA A 170 5.39 7.13 -9.48
CA ALA A 170 6.57 7.40 -10.28
C ALA A 170 6.39 8.64 -11.17
N PHE A 171 5.24 8.75 -11.85
CA PHE A 171 4.96 9.86 -12.75
C PHE A 171 4.61 11.17 -12.01
N TRP A 172 4.03 11.11 -10.80
CA TRP A 172 3.92 12.25 -9.89
C TRP A 172 5.29 12.80 -9.48
N LEU A 173 6.23 11.90 -9.18
CA LEU A 173 7.55 12.27 -8.66
C LEU A 173 8.52 12.77 -9.75
N MET A 174 8.47 12.17 -10.94
CA MET A 174 9.47 12.36 -11.99
C MET A 174 8.92 13.03 -13.25
N ASP A 175 7.62 12.87 -13.53
CA ASP A 175 6.94 13.40 -14.72
C ASP A 175 7.73 13.09 -16.01
N LYS A 176 7.75 13.99 -16.98
CA LYS A 176 8.42 13.83 -18.27
C LYS A 176 9.93 13.59 -18.21
N ASP A 177 10.59 13.87 -17.09
CA ASP A 177 12.02 13.57 -16.94
C ASP A 177 12.28 12.05 -17.07
N MET A 178 11.26 11.22 -16.82
CA MET A 178 11.35 9.76 -16.98
C MET A 178 11.73 9.34 -18.41
N TYR A 179 11.33 10.11 -19.43
CA TYR A 179 11.64 9.80 -20.83
C TYR A 179 13.11 10.08 -21.16
N ASP A 180 13.67 11.12 -20.54
CA ASP A 180 14.96 11.70 -20.91
C ASP A 180 16.07 11.49 -19.88
N PHE A 181 15.82 10.87 -18.73
CA PHE A 181 16.84 10.76 -17.68
C PHE A 181 16.88 9.41 -16.96
N MET A 182 16.14 8.42 -17.44
CA MET A 182 16.19 7.06 -16.88
C MET A 182 17.38 6.22 -17.35
N ALA A 183 18.06 6.59 -18.45
CA ALA A 183 19.20 5.81 -18.97
C ALA A 183 20.49 6.01 -18.14
N LEU A 184 21.16 4.92 -17.76
CA LEU A 184 22.34 4.92 -16.86
C LEU A 184 23.58 5.59 -17.46
N ASN A 185 23.64 5.70 -18.79
CA ASN A 185 24.75 6.34 -19.50
C ASN A 185 24.77 7.88 -19.40
N ARG A 186 23.77 8.48 -18.75
CA ARG A 186 23.69 9.91 -18.45
C ARG A 186 23.48 10.13 -16.95
N PRO A 187 23.98 11.25 -16.41
CA PRO A 187 23.70 11.63 -15.03
C PRO A 187 22.18 11.83 -14.86
N ALA A 188 21.67 11.40 -13.71
CA ALA A 188 20.30 11.68 -13.32
C ALA A 188 20.12 13.17 -12.99
N THR A 189 18.91 13.68 -13.17
CA THR A 189 18.56 15.00 -12.63
C THR A 189 18.23 14.86 -11.14
N PRO A 190 18.33 15.94 -10.34
CA PRO A 190 17.90 15.92 -8.95
C PRO A 190 16.43 15.48 -8.76
N ARG A 191 15.59 15.67 -9.79
CA ARG A 191 14.20 15.19 -9.80
C ARG A 191 14.11 13.67 -9.92
N ILE A 192 14.92 13.06 -10.80
CA ILE A 192 14.99 11.60 -10.92
C ILE A 192 15.55 10.98 -9.65
N ASP A 193 16.63 11.53 -9.09
CA ASP A 193 17.20 11.02 -7.84
C ASP A 193 16.19 11.10 -6.69
N ARG A 194 15.47 12.23 -6.58
CA ARG A 194 14.35 12.40 -5.64
C ARG A 194 13.27 11.34 -5.87
N GLY A 195 12.85 11.14 -7.12
CA GLY A 195 11.73 10.28 -7.46
C GLY A 195 12.02 8.80 -7.20
N ILE A 196 13.21 8.33 -7.56
CA ILE A 196 13.64 6.95 -7.29
C ILE A 196 13.72 6.71 -5.78
N ALA A 197 14.30 7.65 -5.02
CA ALA A 197 14.41 7.51 -3.58
C ALA A 197 13.03 7.48 -2.90
N LEU A 198 12.15 8.44 -3.21
CA LEU A 198 10.83 8.53 -2.60
C LEU A 198 9.91 7.39 -3.03
N HIS A 199 9.98 6.89 -4.28
CA HIS A 199 9.21 5.73 -4.73
C HIS A 199 9.51 4.50 -3.87
N LYS A 200 10.80 4.19 -3.64
CA LYS A 200 11.24 3.11 -2.76
C LYS A 200 10.78 3.32 -1.31
N MET A 201 10.99 4.52 -0.76
CA MET A 201 10.64 4.83 0.62
C MET A 201 9.13 4.75 0.89
N ILE A 202 8.30 5.29 -0.01
CA ILE A 202 6.84 5.26 0.10
C ILE A 202 6.32 3.83 0.12
N ARG A 203 6.85 2.97 -0.75
CA ARG A 203 6.45 1.56 -0.80
C ARG A 203 6.87 0.81 0.45
N LEU A 204 8.12 0.99 0.88
CA LEU A 204 8.63 0.32 2.08
C LEU A 204 7.92 0.78 3.37
N VAL A 205 7.65 2.08 3.53
CA VAL A 205 6.91 2.56 4.73
C VAL A 205 5.46 2.08 4.70
N THR A 206 4.85 2.00 3.52
CA THR A 206 3.50 1.47 3.34
C THR A 206 3.44 -0.01 3.71
N MET A 207 4.40 -0.82 3.26
CA MET A 207 4.50 -2.24 3.64
C MET A 207 4.82 -2.41 5.13
N GLY A 208 5.77 -1.63 5.65
CA GLY A 208 6.22 -1.71 7.04
C GLY A 208 5.18 -1.27 8.07
N LEU A 209 4.34 -0.26 7.79
CA LEU A 209 3.37 0.26 8.75
C LEU A 209 1.90 0.02 8.39
N GLY A 210 1.58 -0.15 7.10
CA GLY A 210 0.23 0.05 6.56
C GLY A 210 -0.78 -1.06 6.84
N GLY A 211 -0.37 -2.31 7.01
CA GLY A 211 -1.31 -3.43 7.17
C GLY A 211 -0.66 -4.75 7.50
N GLU A 212 -1.44 -5.82 7.36
CA GLU A 212 -1.08 -7.23 7.59
C GLU A 212 -0.89 -7.99 6.27
N GLY A 213 -1.14 -7.34 5.12
CA GLY A 213 -0.77 -7.83 3.79
C GLY A 213 -0.39 -6.66 2.87
N TYR A 214 0.32 -6.94 1.79
CA TYR A 214 0.75 -5.94 0.81
C TYR A 214 0.18 -6.25 -0.57
N LEU A 215 -0.23 -5.20 -1.29
CA LEU A 215 -0.67 -5.30 -2.69
C LEU A 215 0.14 -4.36 -3.56
N ASN A 216 0.48 -4.85 -4.76
CA ASN A 216 1.10 -4.07 -5.81
C ASN A 216 0.37 -4.30 -7.14
N PHE A 217 0.08 -3.23 -7.87
CA PHE A 217 -0.51 -3.32 -9.20
C PHE A 217 0.57 -3.37 -10.28
N MET A 218 0.38 -4.26 -11.27
CA MET A 218 1.39 -4.58 -12.29
C MET A 218 2.05 -3.35 -12.96
N GLY A 219 3.37 -3.32 -12.93
CA GLY A 219 4.20 -2.25 -13.45
C GLY A 219 4.62 -1.22 -12.40
N ASN A 220 3.82 -1.01 -11.35
CA ASN A 220 4.15 -0.02 -10.33
C ASN A 220 5.38 -0.44 -9.52
N GLU A 221 5.72 -1.73 -9.53
CA GLU A 221 6.89 -2.27 -8.83
C GLU A 221 8.22 -1.71 -9.29
N PHE A 222 8.32 -1.39 -10.59
CA PHE A 222 9.50 -0.77 -11.18
C PHE A 222 9.25 0.70 -11.53
N GLY A 223 8.15 1.29 -11.07
CA GLY A 223 7.80 2.67 -11.38
C GLY A 223 7.46 2.87 -12.86
N HIS A 224 6.58 2.04 -13.43
CA HIS A 224 6.12 2.18 -14.81
C HIS A 224 5.69 3.63 -15.11
N PRO A 225 6.18 4.24 -16.20
CA PRO A 225 5.85 5.62 -16.54
C PRO A 225 4.39 5.74 -17.01
N GLU A 226 3.95 6.98 -17.25
CA GLU A 226 2.63 7.27 -17.84
C GLU A 226 1.44 6.80 -16.99
N TRP A 227 0.36 6.36 -17.65
CA TRP A 227 -0.89 5.87 -17.09
C TRP A 227 -1.49 4.80 -18.03
N ILE A 228 -2.56 4.13 -17.57
CA ILE A 228 -3.41 3.20 -18.29
C ILE A 228 -4.59 3.97 -18.87
N ASP A 229 -4.84 3.80 -20.16
CA ASP A 229 -6.08 4.22 -20.79
C ASP A 229 -6.54 3.12 -21.75
N PHE A 230 -7.79 2.70 -21.61
CA PHE A 230 -8.38 1.66 -22.44
C PHE A 230 -8.92 2.27 -23.74
N PRO A 231 -8.93 1.52 -24.86
CA PRO A 231 -9.54 1.98 -26.11
C PRO A 231 -11.00 2.38 -25.89
N ARG A 232 -11.32 3.66 -26.12
CA ARG A 232 -12.67 4.20 -25.91
C ARG A 232 -13.03 5.28 -26.92
N GLY A 233 -14.30 5.30 -27.30
CA GLY A 233 -14.91 6.39 -28.07
C GLY A 233 -15.38 7.55 -27.19
N ASP A 234 -15.98 8.56 -27.82
CA ASP A 234 -16.53 9.73 -27.13
C ASP A 234 -17.72 9.34 -26.26
N GLN A 235 -17.69 9.78 -25.00
CA GLN A 235 -18.80 9.59 -24.07
C GLN A 235 -19.66 10.84 -24.03
N HIS A 236 -20.98 10.65 -24.14
CA HIS A 236 -21.96 11.73 -24.07
C HIS A 236 -22.66 11.67 -22.73
N LEU A 237 -22.42 12.66 -21.88
CA LEU A 237 -23.02 12.73 -20.55
C LEU A 237 -24.47 13.23 -20.63
N PRO A 238 -25.34 12.87 -19.66
CA PRO A 238 -26.74 13.33 -19.63
C PRO A 238 -26.90 14.86 -19.56
N ASN A 239 -25.88 15.58 -19.08
CA ASN A 239 -25.85 17.05 -19.04
C ASN A 239 -25.43 17.68 -20.38
N GLY A 240 -25.24 16.90 -21.43
CA GLY A 240 -24.82 17.35 -22.76
C GLY A 240 -23.32 17.54 -22.94
N ALA A 241 -22.51 17.31 -21.89
CA ALA A 241 -21.05 17.37 -22.02
C ALA A 241 -20.52 16.14 -22.77
N VAL A 242 -19.58 16.38 -23.69
CA VAL A 242 -18.86 15.32 -24.40
C VAL A 242 -17.49 15.14 -23.76
N ILE A 243 -17.22 13.93 -23.28
CA ILE A 243 -15.87 13.53 -22.85
C ILE A 243 -15.23 12.86 -24.06
N PRO A 244 -14.18 13.46 -24.67
CA PRO A 244 -13.55 12.88 -25.83
C PRO A 244 -12.91 11.52 -25.49
N GLY A 245 -13.06 10.58 -26.42
CA GLY A 245 -12.38 9.30 -26.43
C GLY A 245 -10.89 9.44 -26.72
N ASN A 246 -10.22 8.30 -26.88
CA ASN A 246 -8.79 8.25 -27.24
C ASN A 246 -8.57 7.65 -28.64
N ASN A 247 -9.56 7.80 -29.53
CA ASN A 247 -9.57 7.22 -30.88
C ASN A 247 -9.35 5.70 -30.89
N TYR A 248 -9.87 4.99 -29.88
CA TYR A 248 -9.66 3.54 -29.70
C TYR A 248 -8.18 3.14 -29.67
N SER A 249 -7.33 4.00 -29.09
CA SER A 249 -5.90 3.73 -28.97
C SER A 249 -5.62 2.63 -27.94
N TYR A 250 -4.69 1.74 -28.29
CA TYR A 250 -4.15 0.71 -27.39
C TYR A 250 -2.80 1.11 -26.79
N ASP A 251 -2.26 2.30 -27.10
CA ASP A 251 -0.91 2.70 -26.70
C ASP A 251 -0.71 2.68 -25.18
N LYS A 252 -1.71 3.07 -24.41
CA LYS A 252 -1.68 3.07 -22.94
C LYS A 252 -2.31 1.82 -22.31
N CYS A 253 -2.90 0.95 -23.11
CA CYS A 253 -3.52 -0.30 -22.68
C CYS A 253 -2.51 -1.47 -22.73
N ARG A 254 -1.31 -1.25 -22.17
CA ARG A 254 -0.21 -2.23 -22.15
C ARG A 254 0.70 -2.01 -20.94
N ARG A 255 1.65 -2.92 -20.76
CA ARG A 255 2.75 -2.82 -19.80
C ARG A 255 4.08 -2.92 -20.55
N MET A 256 5.04 -2.06 -20.21
CA MET A 256 6.39 -2.05 -20.75
C MET A 256 7.35 -2.76 -19.78
N PHE A 257 7.20 -4.09 -19.65
CA PHE A 257 8.04 -4.89 -18.76
C PHE A 257 9.52 -4.84 -19.13
N ASP A 258 9.82 -4.59 -20.42
CA ASP A 258 11.16 -4.36 -20.94
C ASP A 258 11.89 -3.20 -20.26
N LEU A 259 11.17 -2.23 -19.69
CA LEU A 259 11.80 -1.15 -18.91
C LEU A 259 12.41 -1.67 -17.61
N GLY A 260 11.71 -2.55 -16.89
CA GLY A 260 12.16 -3.14 -15.62
C GLY A 260 13.33 -4.11 -15.81
N ASP A 261 13.31 -4.88 -16.90
CA ASP A 261 14.39 -5.81 -17.30
C ASP A 261 15.63 -5.08 -17.87
N ALA A 262 15.46 -3.79 -18.18
CA ALA A 262 16.43 -2.80 -18.63
C ALA A 262 17.73 -2.63 -17.82
N ASP A 263 18.80 -3.41 -18.03
CA ASP A 263 20.12 -3.23 -17.37
C ASP A 263 20.75 -1.85 -17.57
N TYR A 264 20.37 -1.14 -18.62
CA TYR A 264 20.86 0.20 -18.96
C TYR A 264 19.90 1.31 -18.53
N LEU A 265 18.79 0.99 -17.84
CA LEU A 265 17.78 1.92 -17.35
C LEU A 265 17.66 1.84 -15.82
N ARG A 266 17.21 2.94 -15.21
CA ARG A 266 17.02 3.06 -13.75
C ARG A 266 15.79 2.34 -13.20
N TYR A 267 14.85 1.94 -14.05
CA TYR A 267 13.67 1.17 -13.64
C TYR A 267 14.07 -0.15 -12.97
N ARG A 268 15.14 -0.79 -13.46
CA ARG A 268 15.71 -1.99 -12.86
C ARG A 268 16.04 -1.80 -11.37
N GLY A 269 16.63 -0.67 -10.99
CA GLY A 269 16.94 -0.41 -9.57
C GLY A 269 15.71 -0.34 -8.67
N MET A 270 14.58 0.19 -9.17
CA MET A 270 13.31 0.17 -8.42
C MET A 270 12.70 -1.24 -8.37
N HIS A 271 12.83 -2.01 -9.46
CA HIS A 271 12.40 -3.42 -9.52
C HIS A 271 13.17 -4.30 -8.52
N GLU A 272 14.51 -4.19 -8.50
CA GLU A 272 15.38 -4.92 -7.59
C GLU A 272 15.09 -4.56 -6.13
N PHE A 273 14.77 -3.29 -5.85
CA PHE A 273 14.35 -2.88 -4.50
C PHE A 273 13.01 -3.49 -4.10
N ASP A 274 12.05 -3.58 -5.01
CA ASP A 274 10.79 -4.26 -4.73
C ASP A 274 11.01 -5.73 -4.39
N GLN A 275 11.83 -6.42 -5.18
CA GLN A 275 12.18 -7.81 -4.93
C GLN A 275 12.84 -7.98 -3.55
N ALA A 276 13.80 -7.10 -3.21
CA ALA A 276 14.45 -7.11 -1.90
C ALA A 276 13.47 -6.84 -0.75
N MET A 277 12.49 -5.96 -0.96
CA MET A 277 11.42 -5.68 0.01
C MET A 277 10.52 -6.91 0.23
N GLN A 278 10.14 -7.65 -0.82
CA GLN A 278 9.37 -8.89 -0.68
C GLN A 278 10.18 -9.99 0.02
N HIS A 279 11.46 -10.16 -0.34
CA HIS A 279 12.34 -11.13 0.33
C HIS A 279 12.59 -10.79 1.81
N LEU A 280 12.62 -9.50 2.15
CA LEU A 280 12.71 -9.07 3.54
C LEU A 280 11.47 -9.53 4.33
N GLU A 281 10.27 -9.41 3.77
CA GLU A 281 9.06 -9.92 4.44
C GLU A 281 9.05 -11.44 4.51
N GLU A 282 9.40 -12.15 3.43
CA GLU A 282 9.50 -13.61 3.43
C GLU A 282 10.46 -14.11 4.52
N GLN A 283 11.59 -13.43 4.71
CA GLN A 283 12.60 -13.81 5.69
C GLN A 283 12.19 -13.50 7.14
N TYR A 284 11.53 -12.36 7.38
CA TYR A 284 11.30 -11.86 8.74
C TYR A 284 9.83 -11.90 9.20
N GLY A 285 8.87 -12.10 8.30
CA GLY A 285 7.43 -12.17 8.59
C GLY A 285 6.91 -10.97 9.40
N PHE A 286 7.36 -9.76 9.09
CA PHE A 286 7.09 -8.59 9.91
C PHE A 286 5.67 -8.05 9.71
N MET A 287 5.02 -8.24 8.56
CA MET A 287 3.68 -7.70 8.32
C MET A 287 2.64 -8.34 9.24
N THR A 288 2.75 -9.63 9.52
CA THR A 288 1.82 -10.34 10.42
C THR A 288 2.28 -10.36 11.88
N SER A 289 3.40 -9.71 12.21
CA SER A 289 3.89 -9.63 13.59
C SER A 289 2.96 -8.78 14.47
N GLU A 290 2.64 -9.30 15.67
CA GLU A 290 1.92 -8.54 16.71
C GLU A 290 2.73 -7.34 17.22
N HIS A 291 4.06 -7.41 17.18
CA HIS A 291 4.90 -6.29 17.59
C HIS A 291 4.95 -5.23 16.50
N GLN A 292 4.33 -4.08 16.78
CA GLN A 292 4.46 -2.83 16.03
C GLN A 292 4.62 -1.67 17.02
N TYR A 293 5.68 -0.87 16.88
CA TYR A 293 5.95 0.26 17.77
C TYR A 293 6.60 1.42 17.04
N ILE A 294 5.94 2.58 16.99
CA ILE A 294 6.50 3.79 16.39
C ILE A 294 7.22 4.58 17.48
N SER A 295 8.55 4.59 17.45
CA SER A 295 9.39 5.32 18.42
C SER A 295 9.52 6.79 18.05
N ARG A 296 9.62 7.13 16.76
CA ARG A 296 9.82 8.52 16.31
C ARG A 296 9.00 8.86 15.07
N LYS A 297 8.46 10.08 15.09
CA LYS A 297 7.79 10.77 13.98
C LYS A 297 8.14 12.25 14.07
N ASP A 298 9.39 12.57 13.77
CA ASP A 298 9.97 13.89 13.98
C ASP A 298 9.70 14.82 12.80
N GLU A 299 9.04 15.95 13.05
CA GLU A 299 8.67 16.92 12.01
C GLU A 299 9.82 17.85 11.61
N GLY A 300 10.81 18.05 12.48
CA GLY A 300 11.97 18.89 12.19
C GLY A 300 12.96 18.16 11.31
N ASP A 301 13.42 17.00 11.79
CA ASP A 301 14.36 16.13 11.10
C ASP A 301 13.72 15.34 9.97
N LYS A 302 12.38 15.32 9.87
CA LYS A 302 11.62 14.51 8.91
C LYS A 302 11.95 13.01 9.02
N MET A 303 12.03 12.52 10.26
CA MET A 303 12.41 11.15 10.57
C MET A 303 11.19 10.32 10.99
N ILE A 304 11.05 9.14 10.43
CA ILE A 304 10.11 8.11 10.91
C ILE A 304 10.92 6.89 11.33
N ILE A 305 10.78 6.50 12.59
CA ILE A 305 11.44 5.32 13.16
C ILE A 305 10.39 4.45 13.82
N PHE A 306 10.39 3.17 13.48
CA PHE A 306 9.51 2.20 14.11
C PHE A 306 10.14 0.81 14.13
N GLU A 307 9.61 -0.02 15.03
CA GLU A 307 9.88 -1.44 15.09
C GLU A 307 8.67 -2.19 14.55
N ARG A 308 8.95 -3.23 13.76
CA ARG A 308 7.94 -4.22 13.41
C ARG A 308 8.55 -5.61 13.37
N GLY A 309 7.97 -6.53 14.14
CA GLY A 309 8.61 -7.81 14.43
C GLY A 309 9.97 -7.62 15.10
N ASN A 310 11.00 -8.21 14.52
CA ASN A 310 12.38 -8.11 15.02
C ASN A 310 13.20 -7.04 14.28
N LEU A 311 12.56 -6.23 13.44
CA LEU A 311 13.21 -5.23 12.60
C LEU A 311 13.03 -3.83 13.16
N VAL A 312 14.07 -3.01 13.00
CA VAL A 312 14.04 -1.57 13.25
C VAL A 312 14.14 -0.86 11.92
N PHE A 313 13.12 -0.07 11.58
CA PHE A 313 13.05 0.71 10.35
C PHE A 313 13.40 2.16 10.63
N VAL A 314 14.28 2.73 9.80
CA VAL A 314 14.70 4.13 9.90
C VAL A 314 14.50 4.80 8.55
N PHE A 315 13.60 5.78 8.50
CA PHE A 315 13.31 6.59 7.33
C PHE A 315 13.75 8.03 7.56
N ASN A 316 14.56 8.57 6.64
CA ASN A 316 14.88 9.99 6.56
C ASN A 316 14.20 10.61 5.35
N PHE A 317 13.05 11.26 5.55
CA PHE A 317 12.31 12.00 4.53
C PHE A 317 12.81 13.42 4.31
N HIS A 318 13.85 13.86 5.03
CA HIS A 318 14.38 15.20 4.85
C HIS A 318 14.89 15.37 3.42
N TRP A 319 14.58 16.51 2.79
CA TRP A 319 14.91 16.76 1.38
C TRP A 319 16.39 17.04 1.12
N SER A 320 17.13 17.55 2.12
CA SER A 320 18.56 17.87 2.03
C SER A 320 19.45 17.29 3.15
N ASN A 321 18.96 17.18 4.38
CA ASN A 321 19.82 16.93 5.54
C ASN A 321 20.12 15.45 5.71
N SER A 322 21.39 15.16 5.99
CA SER A 322 21.87 13.84 6.36
C SER A 322 22.35 13.90 7.81
N TYR A 323 22.02 12.88 8.60
CA TYR A 323 22.26 12.88 10.03
C TYR A 323 23.33 11.86 10.40
N PHE A 324 24.39 12.33 11.07
CA PHE A 324 25.44 11.48 11.63
C PHE A 324 25.14 11.20 13.10
N ASN A 325 25.43 9.98 13.54
CA ASN A 325 25.21 9.55 14.92
C ASN A 325 23.75 9.79 15.38
N TYR A 326 22.78 9.54 14.51
CA TYR A 326 21.37 9.68 14.84
C TYR A 326 20.97 8.56 15.80
N GLN A 327 20.45 8.91 16.96
CA GLN A 327 20.07 7.94 17.98
C GLN A 327 18.71 7.32 17.65
N VAL A 328 18.66 5.98 17.64
CA VAL A 328 17.50 5.17 17.28
C VAL A 328 17.16 4.27 18.46
N GLY A 329 15.95 4.41 19.02
CA GLY A 329 15.47 3.55 20.11
C GLY A 329 15.15 2.13 19.64
N CYS A 330 15.44 1.13 20.47
CA CYS A 330 15.17 -0.29 20.18
C CYS A 330 14.80 -1.09 21.44
N LEU A 331 14.04 -2.17 21.26
CA LEU A 331 13.64 -3.08 22.34
C LEU A 331 14.77 -3.99 22.78
N LYS A 332 15.33 -4.71 21.81
CA LYS A 332 16.22 -5.84 22.05
C LYS A 332 17.66 -5.35 22.18
N PRO A 333 18.41 -5.82 23.19
CA PRO A 333 19.84 -5.58 23.25
C PRO A 333 20.56 -6.42 22.20
N GLY A 334 21.71 -5.93 21.78
CA GLY A 334 22.69 -6.71 21.03
C GLY A 334 23.28 -5.92 19.88
N LYS A 335 23.69 -6.69 18.87
CA LYS A 335 24.32 -6.20 17.65
C LYS A 335 23.29 -6.17 16.53
N PHE A 336 23.09 -5.01 15.93
CA PHE A 336 22.25 -4.82 14.75
C PHE A 336 23.09 -4.76 13.49
N LYS A 337 22.53 -5.26 12.39
CA LYS A 337 23.11 -5.20 11.03
C LYS A 337 22.06 -4.70 10.05
N VAL A 338 22.52 -4.06 8.99
CA VAL A 338 21.68 -3.64 7.86
C VAL A 338 21.20 -4.89 7.12
N VAL A 339 19.89 -4.98 6.91
CA VAL A 339 19.25 -6.08 6.15
C VAL A 339 18.53 -5.60 4.90
N LEU A 340 18.22 -4.30 4.83
CA LEU A 340 17.78 -3.63 3.61
C LEU A 340 18.23 -2.18 3.67
N ASP A 341 18.83 -1.69 2.59
CA ASP A 341 19.29 -0.31 2.46
C ASP A 341 18.86 0.24 1.11
N SER A 342 17.93 1.19 1.10
CA SER A 342 17.47 1.85 -0.12
C SER A 342 18.56 2.66 -0.83
N ASP A 343 19.65 3.04 -0.15
CA ASP A 343 20.77 3.78 -0.72
C ASP A 343 21.79 2.89 -1.45
N ASP A 344 21.60 1.57 -1.47
CA ASP A 344 22.46 0.66 -2.22
C ASP A 344 22.50 1.05 -3.71
N LYS A 345 23.69 0.94 -4.31
CA LYS A 345 23.91 1.22 -5.74
C LYS A 345 23.03 0.33 -6.64
N LEU A 346 22.77 -0.92 -6.26
CA LEU A 346 21.89 -1.84 -6.97
C LEU A 346 20.49 -1.24 -7.14
N PHE A 347 20.01 -0.55 -6.12
CA PHE A 347 18.69 0.09 -6.12
C PHE A 347 18.72 1.51 -6.69
N GLY A 348 19.83 1.95 -7.29
CA GLY A 348 20.01 3.30 -7.81
C GLY A 348 20.26 4.36 -6.73
N GLY A 349 20.72 3.97 -5.54
CA GLY A 349 21.18 4.88 -4.50
C GLY A 349 22.65 5.28 -4.63
N PHE A 350 23.18 5.99 -3.63
CA PHE A 350 24.52 6.57 -3.64
C PHE A 350 25.58 5.74 -2.90
N ASN A 351 25.21 4.59 -2.34
CA ASN A 351 26.06 3.64 -1.64
C ASN A 351 26.85 4.27 -0.49
N ARG A 352 26.16 5.01 0.38
CA ARG A 352 26.78 5.77 1.49
C ARG A 352 26.77 5.04 2.82
N ILE A 353 26.08 3.91 2.93
CA ILE A 353 25.97 3.11 4.15
C ILE A 353 26.86 1.88 4.00
N ASP A 354 27.68 1.62 5.02
CA ASP A 354 28.58 0.46 5.05
C ASP A 354 27.83 -0.74 5.63
N HIS A 355 27.58 -1.76 4.80
CA HIS A 355 26.87 -2.96 5.23
C HIS A 355 27.71 -3.89 6.12
N THR A 356 29.01 -3.65 6.25
CA THR A 356 29.89 -4.38 7.18
C THR A 356 29.90 -3.77 8.58
N ALA A 357 29.33 -2.57 8.76
CA ALA A 357 29.26 -1.91 10.04
C ALA A 357 28.37 -2.68 11.03
N GLU A 358 28.84 -2.78 12.28
CA GLU A 358 28.10 -3.38 13.39
C GLU A 358 27.54 -2.28 14.30
N TYR A 359 26.24 -2.34 14.58
CA TYR A 359 25.54 -1.32 15.35
C TYR A 359 25.19 -1.88 16.74
N PHE A 360 25.92 -1.46 17.76
CA PHE A 360 25.75 -1.97 19.12
C PHE A 360 24.72 -1.15 19.90
N SER A 361 23.73 -1.83 20.49
CA SER A 361 22.78 -1.18 21.40
C SER A 361 23.42 -0.82 22.73
N THR A 362 23.11 0.35 23.25
CA THR A 362 23.44 0.78 24.61
C THR A 362 22.17 0.88 25.46
N GLU A 363 22.27 0.52 26.74
CA GLU A 363 21.20 0.74 27.72
C GLU A 363 20.96 2.25 27.95
N GLY A 364 19.68 2.63 28.02
CA GLY A 364 19.28 4.01 28.22
C GLY A 364 17.91 4.29 27.62
N LEU A 365 17.01 4.88 28.41
CA LEU A 365 15.68 5.22 27.95
C LEU A 365 15.77 6.30 26.87
N PHE A 366 15.30 5.97 25.66
CA PHE A 366 15.25 6.90 24.52
C PHE A 366 14.01 6.59 23.68
N ASP A 367 13.21 7.61 23.36
CA ASP A 367 11.94 7.45 22.62
C ASP A 367 11.04 6.32 23.17
N ASN A 368 10.95 6.23 24.51
CA ASN A 368 10.23 5.18 25.24
C ASN A 368 10.68 3.74 24.94
N ARG A 369 11.92 3.58 24.47
CA ARG A 369 12.60 2.28 24.32
C ARG A 369 13.69 2.14 25.38
N PRO A 370 13.93 0.92 25.91
CA PRO A 370 14.92 0.72 26.97
C PRO A 370 16.37 0.94 26.52
N ARG A 371 16.61 0.89 25.20
CA ARG A 371 17.94 0.90 24.58
C ARG A 371 17.92 1.73 23.32
N SER A 372 19.12 2.05 22.83
CA SER A 372 19.30 2.72 21.55
C SER A 372 20.62 2.36 20.88
N PHE A 373 20.73 2.57 19.59
CA PHE A 373 22.00 2.56 18.85
C PHE A 373 22.11 3.81 17.96
N LEU A 374 23.31 4.10 17.47
CA LEU A 374 23.58 5.28 16.64
C LEU A 374 23.70 4.86 15.16
N VAL A 375 23.04 5.59 14.26
CA VAL A 375 23.09 5.33 12.82
C VAL A 375 23.56 6.55 12.04
N PHE A 376 24.01 6.30 10.81
CA PHE A 376 24.12 7.34 9.79
C PHE A 376 22.85 7.26 8.92
N ALA A 377 22.11 8.36 8.82
CA ALA A 377 20.86 8.45 8.08
C ALA A 377 20.96 9.50 6.96
N PRO A 378 21.37 9.11 5.73
CA PRO A 378 21.42 10.04 4.60
C PRO A 378 20.05 10.59 4.21
N SER A 379 20.02 11.79 3.64
CA SER A 379 18.81 12.40 3.07
C SER A 379 18.12 11.46 2.07
N ARG A 380 16.79 11.35 2.18
CA ARG A 380 15.91 10.50 1.35
C ARG A 380 16.37 9.04 1.29
N THR A 381 16.49 8.42 2.46
CA THR A 381 16.82 6.99 2.57
C THR A 381 15.91 6.28 3.56
N ALA A 382 15.71 5.00 3.32
CA ALA A 382 15.18 4.03 4.26
C ALA A 382 16.18 2.90 4.47
N VAL A 383 16.43 2.57 5.74
CA VAL A 383 17.33 1.48 6.14
C VAL A 383 16.63 0.63 7.19
N VAL A 384 16.71 -0.68 7.02
CA VAL A 384 16.14 -1.66 7.93
C VAL A 384 17.26 -2.43 8.60
N TYR A 385 17.17 -2.53 9.92
CA TYR A 385 18.15 -3.20 10.75
C TYR A 385 17.50 -4.41 11.43
N ALA A 386 18.24 -5.52 11.48
CA ALA A 386 17.87 -6.70 12.25
C ALA A 386 18.94 -7.00 13.30
N LEU A 387 18.54 -7.71 14.36
CA LEU A 387 19.49 -8.27 15.31
C LEU A 387 20.32 -9.36 14.63
N SER A 388 21.64 -9.28 14.71
CA SER A 388 22.52 -10.37 14.30
C SER A 388 22.42 -11.49 15.33
N GLU A 389 22.12 -12.71 14.88
CA GLU A 389 22.45 -13.90 15.66
C GLU A 389 23.99 -14.03 15.63
N ASP A 390 24.59 -14.26 16.80
CA ASP A 390 26.05 -14.42 16.95
C ASP A 390 26.51 -15.82 16.53
#